data_AF-A0A924SV16-F1
#
_entry.id   AF-A0A924SV16-F1
#
_cell.length_a   1.000
_cell.length_b   1.000
_cell.length_c   1.000
_cell.angle_alpha   90.00
_cell.angle_beta   90.00
_cell.angle_gamma   90.00
#
_symmetry.space_group_name_H-M   'P 1'
#
loop_
_entity.id
_entity.type
_entity.pdbx_description
1 polymer ?
#
loop_
_entity_poly.entity_id
_entity_poly.type
_entity_poly.pdbx_seq_one_letter_code
_entity_poly.pdbx_strand_id
1 'polypeptide(L)' 'MLQDTTIATGACHHSIMHNTQKDLWYIVYHRRPLSETAANNRVTCIEQLFFDDKGFILPVKLTYEGVGKQKLK' A
#
# COMPACT_ATOMS: atom_id res chain seq x y z
N MET A 1 6.00 5.47 -5.79
CA MET A 1 5.35 4.15 -5.77
C MET A 1 5.25 3.66 -7.20
N LEU A 2 5.61 2.41 -7.46
CA LEU A 2 5.49 1.81 -8.78
C LEU A 2 4.00 1.58 -9.11
N GLN A 3 3.58 1.82 -10.36
CA GLN A 3 2.21 1.53 -10.79
C GLN A 3 2.08 0.06 -11.19
N ASP A 4 0.93 -0.54 -10.89
CA ASP A 4 0.52 -1.84 -11.42
C ASP A 4 -0.85 -1.71 -12.09
N THR A 5 -0.82 -1.52 -13.40
CA THR A 5 -2.03 -1.30 -14.22
C THR A 5 -2.93 -2.52 -14.33
N THR A 6 -2.49 -3.68 -13.84
CA THR A 6 -3.33 -4.90 -13.79
C THR A 6 -4.27 -4.91 -12.60
N ILE A 7 -4.00 -4.09 -11.57
CA ILE A 7 -4.82 -4.01 -10.34
C ILE A 7 -5.53 -2.67 -10.22
N ALA A 8 -4.82 -1.57 -10.49
CA ALA A 8 -5.35 -0.23 -10.29
C ALA A 8 -4.57 0.84 -11.06
N THR A 9 -5.13 2.04 -11.16
CA THR A 9 -4.42 3.21 -11.70
C THR A 9 -4.28 4.31 -10.66
N GLY A 10 -3.30 5.19 -10.85
CA GLY A 10 -3.15 6.41 -10.05
C GLY A 10 -2.81 6.14 -8.58
N ALA A 11 -2.03 5.09 -8.29
CA ALA A 11 -1.57 4.81 -6.95
C ALA A 11 -0.60 5.90 -6.46
N CYS A 12 -0.99 6.73 -5.49
CA CYS A 12 -0.21 7.88 -5.03
C CYS A 12 -0.65 8.39 -3.63
N HIS A 13 -0.13 9.55 -3.20
CA HIS A 13 -0.25 10.20 -1.88
C HIS A 13 -0.25 9.18 -0.73
N HIS A 14 0.94 8.75 -0.38
CA HIS A 14 1.12 7.69 0.61
C HIS A 14 1.64 8.21 1.94
N SER A 15 1.38 7.44 2.99
CA SER A 15 1.94 7.57 4.32
C SER A 15 2.53 6.21 4.74
N ILE A 16 3.46 6.22 5.68
CA ILE A 16 4.10 5.01 6.20
C ILE A 16 3.77 4.89 7.69
N MET A 17 3.47 3.69 8.15
CA MET A 17 3.24 3.36 9.55
C MET A 17 4.16 2.21 9.97
N HIS A 18 4.69 2.29 11.19
CA HIS A 18 5.52 1.24 11.80
C HIS A 18 4.88 0.74 13.08
N ASN A 19 4.59 -0.55 13.12
CA ASN A 19 4.30 -1.24 14.37
C ASN A 19 5.62 -1.70 14.98
N THR A 20 6.19 -0.86 15.85
CA THR A 20 7.48 -1.09 16.53
C THR A 20 7.55 -2.39 17.33
N GLN A 21 6.41 -2.90 17.79
CA GLN A 21 6.38 -4.10 18.63
C GLN A 21 6.55 -5.40 17.86
N LYS A 22 6.11 -5.41 16.60
CA LYS A 22 6.21 -6.56 15.69
C LYS A 22 7.18 -6.34 14.55
N ASP A 23 7.80 -5.16 14.52
CA ASP A 23 8.61 -4.65 13.43
C ASP A 23 7.94 -4.79 12.05
N LEU A 24 6.65 -4.42 11.99
CA LEU A 24 5.88 -4.47 10.75
C LEU A 24 5.69 -3.07 10.19
N TRP A 25 6.01 -2.91 8.92
CA TRP A 25 5.87 -1.64 8.20
C TRP A 25 4.72 -1.73 7.22
N TYR A 26 3.97 -0.64 7.12
CA TYR A 26 2.81 -0.52 6.27
C TYR A 26 2.89 0.76 5.45
N ILE A 27 2.44 0.67 4.21
CA ILE A 27 2.18 1.83 3.37
C ILE A 27 0.67 1.99 3.21
N VAL A 28 0.17 3.19 3.50
CA VAL A 28 -1.23 3.57 3.28
C VAL A 28 -1.26 4.56 2.14
N TYR A 29 -2.13 4.38 1.17
CA TYR A 29 -2.17 5.21 -0.04
C TYR A 29 -3.56 5.19 -0.66
N HIS A 30 -3.77 5.96 -1.73
CA HIS A 30 -4.98 5.85 -2.53
C HIS A 30 -4.68 5.33 -3.94
N ARG A 31 -5.67 4.68 -4.55
CA ARG A 31 -5.67 4.27 -5.97
C ARG A 31 -7.07 4.41 -6.57
N ARG A 32 -7.20 4.19 -7.87
CA ARG A 32 -8.47 4.05 -8.59
C ARG A 32 -8.65 2.61 -9.09
N PRO A 33 -9.77 1.93 -8.77
CA PRO A 33 -10.09 0.64 -9.37
C PRO A 33 -10.15 0.75 -10.90
N LEU A 34 -9.83 -0.34 -11.62
CA LEU A 34 -9.83 -0.33 -13.09
C LEU A 34 -11.21 -0.06 -13.72
N SER A 35 -12.29 -0.36 -12.99
CA SER A 35 -13.67 -0.09 -13.42
C SER A 35 -14.04 1.40 -13.33
N GLU A 36 -13.23 2.22 -12.66
CA GLU A 36 -13.57 3.61 -12.34
C GLU A 36 -12.78 4.59 -13.22
N THR A 37 -13.50 5.51 -13.86
CA THR A 37 -12.91 6.56 -14.72
C THR A 37 -12.98 7.95 -14.11
N ALA A 38 -13.82 8.15 -13.08
CA ALA A 38 -13.98 9.44 -12.42
C ALA A 38 -12.77 9.75 -11.52
N ALA A 39 -12.24 10.98 -11.64
CA ALA A 39 -11.05 11.40 -10.90
C ALA A 39 -11.19 11.29 -9.37
N ASN A 40 -12.42 11.44 -8.86
CA ASN A 40 -12.74 11.47 -7.44
C ASN A 40 -13.03 10.09 -6.83
N ASN A 41 -13.21 9.04 -7.64
CA ASN A 41 -13.50 7.69 -7.19
C ASN A 41 -12.20 6.99 -6.75
N ARG A 42 -11.66 7.49 -5.63
CA ARG A 42 -10.45 6.96 -5.01
C ARG A 42 -10.82 6.03 -3.87
N VAL A 43 -10.02 4.99 -3.70
CA VAL A 43 -10.11 4.06 -2.56
C VAL A 43 -8.81 4.11 -1.76
N THR A 44 -8.95 4.06 -0.44
CA THR A 44 -7.81 3.94 0.49
C THR A 44 -7.37 2.49 0.55
N CYS A 45 -6.07 2.25 0.47
CA CYS A 45 -5.46 0.93 0.47
C CYS A 45 -4.32 0.88 1.47
N ILE A 46 -4.02 -0.33 1.95
CA ILE A 46 -2.90 -0.60 2.84
C ILE A 46 -2.19 -1.86 2.38
N GLU A 47 -0.87 -1.80 2.28
CA GLU A 47 0.00 -2.94 1.95
C GLU A 47 1.12 -3.04 2.97
N GLN A 48 1.68 -4.24 3.12
CA GLN A 48 2.89 -4.42 3.91
C GLN A 48 4.10 -3.93 3.11
N LEU A 49 4.99 -3.23 3.80
CA LEU A 49 6.23 -2.69 3.26
C LEU A 49 7.41 -3.51 3.78
N PHE A 50 8.32 -3.86 2.87
CA PHE A 50 9.48 -4.69 3.16
C PHE A 50 10.76 -3.95 2.78
N PHE A 51 11.86 -4.31 3.43
CA PHE A 51 13.18 -3.79 3.14
C PHE A 51 14.10 -4.93 2.69
N ASP A 52 15.06 -4.62 1.84
CA ASP A 52 16.16 -5.53 1.53
C ASP A 52 17.24 -5.51 2.63
N ASP A 53 18.23 -6.40 2.51
CA ASP A 53 19.34 -6.51 3.48
C ASP A 53 20.21 -5.25 3.58
N LYS A 54 20.07 -4.31 2.65
CA LYS A 54 20.78 -3.03 2.63
C LYS A 54 19.92 -1.88 3.18
N GLY A 55 18.69 -2.17 3.60
CA GLY A 55 17.74 -1.20 4.14
C GLY A 55 16.98 -0.40 3.09
N PHE A 56 17.03 -0.79 1.81
CA PHE A 56 16.19 -0.16 0.78
C PHE A 56 14.79 -0.74 0.77
N ILE A 57 13.80 0.10 0.49
CA ILE A 57 12.40 -0.32 0.37
C ILE A 57 12.24 -1.17 -0.89
N LEU A 58 11.72 -2.38 -0.72
CA LEU A 58 11.32 -3.23 -1.84
C LEU A 58 10.10 -2.64 -2.56
N PRO A 59 9.94 -2.88 -3.87
CA PRO A 59 8.75 -2.44 -4.60
C PRO A 59 7.46 -2.91 -3.92
N VAL A 60 6.56 -1.96 -3.64
CA VAL A 60 5.25 -2.24 -3.04
C VAL A 60 4.43 -3.05 -4.02
N LYS A 61 3.94 -4.21 -3.59
CA LYS A 61 3.02 -5.06 -4.35
C LYS A 61 1.60 -4.68 -4.02
N LEU A 62 0.82 -4.30 -5.04
CA LEU A 62 -0.61 -4.03 -4.89
C LEU A 62 -1.36 -5.36 -4.73
N THR A 63 -2.35 -5.39 -3.84
CA THR A 63 -3.24 -6.54 -3.64
C THR A 63 -4.71 -6.09 -3.67
N TYR A 64 -5.65 -7.05 -3.73
CA TYR A 64 -7.08 -6.75 -3.57
C TYR A 64 -7.50 -6.90 -2.10
N GLU A 65 -6.77 -7.69 -1.34
CA GLU A 65 -7.07 -8.10 0.03
C GLU A 65 -6.51 -7.14 1.08
N GLY A 66 -5.39 -6.47 0.77
CA GLY A 66 -4.65 -5.65 1.72
C GLY A 66 -3.98 -6.48 2.81
N VAL A 67 -3.91 -5.93 4.03
CA VAL A 67 -3.21 -6.57 5.15
C VAL A 67 -4.17 -7.22 6.16
N GLY A 68 -3.70 -8.30 6.78
CA GLY A 68 -4.43 -8.95 7.86
C GLY A 68 -4.57 -8.08 9.11
N LYS A 69 -5.61 -8.34 9.91
CA LYS A 69 -5.87 -7.62 11.18
C LYS A 69 -4.64 -7.64 12.10
N GLN A 70 -4.26 -6.48 12.59
CA GLN A 70 -3.21 -6.34 13.60
C GLN A 70 -3.74 -5.61 14.83
N LYS A 71 -3.53 -6.21 16.00
CA LYS A 71 -3.77 -5.54 17.28
C LYS A 71 -2.58 -4.64 17.60
N LEU A 72 -2.85 -3.35 17.79
CA LEU A 72 -1.91 -2.40 18.40
C LEU A 72 -2.08 -2.48 19.92
N LYS A 73 -1.02 -2.22 20.70
CA LYS A 73 -1.17 -2.07 22.16
C LYS A 73 -1.57 -0.65 22.50
#